data_AF-A0A6G1F4K7-F1
#
_entry.id   AF-A0A6G1F4K7-F1
#
_cell.length_a   1.000
_cell.length_b   1.000
_cell.length_c   1.000
_cell.angle_alpha   90.00
_cell.angle_beta   90.00
_cell.angle_gamma   90.00
#
_symmetry.space_group_name_H-M   'P 1'
#
loop_
_entity.id
_entity.type
_entity.pdbx_description
1 polymer ?
#
loop_
_entity_poly.entity_id
_entity_poly.type
_entity_poly.pdbx_seq_one_letter_code
_entity_poly.pdbx_strand_id
1 'polypeptide(L)'
;MHAAWDDTVGTVLGYLADRGYGRDLRLVYAGRQLSPETALAELRLPPDSTLHLLSRLRSTPYPDAWQLASYIASTAASAKSDPVNTSAASSMVELVKEFILCAHRANMRQRHDRDSPFDAQATGDPAAQCLQIFREAGAPFALVRLYAANPRSVFHCHAQSAIKCFLTTDPSALPPDVLPVTALVLLEFCGLLSFSVGKKDELYRSCRSMLASVLCLPSGVPPSMKSPSKLIEQVLPFAEEIVGVVMDELASLEMTVSSKSLEDLSNFFKVLRQQALRWVPNGGPLPKNLYTSERDTWVWKLHEMSMNLLNRVDECLKRLEMDLSLSSESRGVNVTQSRWVARSHMLVMLTQLDFISMIYEDLAHNLRLVLLAHRDPLNALVRCSKRNEHLHWLVKHKDLLCFEARRNLVLMMLPEGRDEYGELHEMLIDRPHLLDESFEYIIQAKPSELRGGLFMEFKNEEATGPGVLREWFCMVCQALFSPQQVLFSPCPSDQHRFFLNGNL
;
A
#
# COMPACT_ATOMS: atom_id res chain seq x y z
N MET A 1 21.79 7.98 -45.16
CA MET A 1 21.96 8.97 -44.08
C MET A 1 22.93 10.01 -44.60
N HIS A 2 22.57 11.29 -44.55
CA HIS A 2 23.51 12.38 -44.81
C HIS A 2 23.92 12.93 -43.45
N ALA A 3 25.16 12.63 -43.03
CA ALA A 3 25.77 13.25 -41.87
C ALA A 3 26.60 14.44 -42.36
N ALA A 4 26.51 15.56 -41.65
CA ALA A 4 27.30 16.74 -41.96
C ALA A 4 28.76 16.54 -41.51
N TRP A 5 29.69 17.34 -42.05
CA TRP A 5 31.13 17.19 -41.74
C TRP A 5 31.46 17.50 -40.28
N ASP A 6 30.65 18.34 -39.64
CA ASP A 6 30.72 18.76 -38.25
C ASP A 6 29.97 17.83 -37.29
N ASP A 7 29.20 16.85 -37.80
CA ASP A 7 28.54 15.88 -36.94
C ASP A 7 29.58 15.03 -36.20
N THR A 8 29.35 14.80 -34.90
CA THR A 8 30.15 13.86 -34.13
C THR A 8 29.70 12.43 -34.38
N VAL A 9 30.59 11.47 -34.15
CA VAL A 9 30.25 10.04 -34.12
C VAL A 9 29.07 9.80 -33.15
N GLY A 10 29.02 10.51 -32.02
CA GLY A 10 27.92 10.47 -31.06
C GLY A 10 26.60 10.99 -31.64
N THR A 11 26.62 12.08 -32.40
CA THR A 11 25.44 12.62 -33.10
C THR A 11 24.90 11.61 -34.12
N VAL A 12 25.80 10.96 -34.88
CA VAL A 12 25.45 9.93 -35.85
C VAL A 12 24.83 8.71 -35.18
N LEU A 13 25.44 8.23 -34.08
CA LEU A 13 24.92 7.12 -33.29
C LEU A 13 23.56 7.47 -32.66
N GLY A 14 23.39 8.70 -32.16
CA GLY A 14 22.12 9.21 -31.64
C GLY A 14 21.02 9.22 -32.70
N TYR A 15 21.33 9.70 -33.91
CA TYR A 15 20.39 9.68 -35.04
C TYR A 15 19.97 8.25 -35.43
N LEU A 16 20.91 7.31 -35.44
CA LEU A 16 20.63 5.90 -35.69
C LEU A 16 19.80 5.27 -34.55
N ALA A 17 20.08 5.64 -33.30
CA ALA A 17 19.27 5.21 -32.16
C ALA A 17 17.83 5.73 -32.26
N ASP A 18 17.63 6.99 -32.65
CA ASP A 18 16.31 7.60 -32.87
C ASP A 18 15.54 6.97 -34.04
N ARG A 19 16.25 6.34 -34.98
CA ARG A 19 15.69 5.55 -36.10
C ARG A 19 15.41 4.09 -35.74
N GLY A 20 15.66 3.66 -34.49
CA GLY A 20 15.27 2.35 -34.00
C GLY A 20 16.38 1.28 -33.99
N TYR A 21 17.64 1.64 -34.24
CA TYR A 21 18.76 0.69 -34.24
C TYR A 21 19.29 0.34 -32.82
N GLY A 22 18.70 0.92 -31.76
CA GLY A 22 19.06 0.68 -30.36
C GLY A 22 20.06 1.70 -29.79
N ARG A 23 20.25 1.71 -28.46
CA ARG A 23 21.12 2.70 -27.77
C ARG A 23 22.57 2.22 -27.56
N ASP A 24 22.82 0.91 -27.65
CA ASP A 24 24.17 0.31 -27.49
C ASP A 24 24.89 0.15 -28.85
N LEU A 25 24.91 1.22 -29.65
CA LEU A 25 25.55 1.26 -30.97
C LEU A 25 27.00 1.72 -30.89
N ARG A 26 27.85 1.14 -31.74
CA ARG A 26 29.26 1.51 -31.87
C ARG A 26 29.64 1.57 -33.34
N LEU A 27 30.38 2.61 -33.72
CA LEU A 27 30.98 2.70 -35.04
C LEU A 27 32.43 2.23 -34.98
N VAL A 28 32.80 1.34 -35.90
CA VAL A 28 34.13 0.75 -36.00
C VAL A 28 34.69 0.97 -37.40
N TYR A 29 35.94 1.41 -37.46
CA TYR A 29 36.71 1.54 -38.70
C TYR A 29 38.05 0.82 -38.55
N ALA A 30 38.43 0.00 -39.52
CA ALA A 30 39.67 -0.78 -39.51
C ALA A 30 39.91 -1.55 -38.18
N GLY A 31 38.85 -2.10 -37.59
CA GLY A 31 38.91 -2.86 -36.32
C GLY A 31 39.06 -2.01 -35.06
N ARG A 32 39.03 -0.67 -35.14
CA ARG A 32 39.07 0.24 -33.98
C ARG A 32 37.73 0.94 -33.78
N GLN A 33 37.27 0.97 -32.54
CA GLN A 33 36.07 1.71 -32.16
C GLN A 33 36.35 3.21 -32.20
N LEU A 34 35.47 3.96 -32.86
CA LEU A 34 35.54 5.40 -32.95
C LEU A 34 35.00 6.06 -31.67
N SER A 35 35.64 7.14 -31.23
CA SER A 35 35.23 7.88 -30.04
C SER A 35 33.95 8.68 -30.33
N PRO A 36 32.95 8.69 -29.43
CA PRO A 36 31.70 9.43 -29.62
C PRO A 36 31.89 10.94 -29.79
N GLU A 37 32.95 11.51 -29.21
CA GLU A 37 33.19 12.95 -29.21
C GLU A 37 33.92 13.43 -30.48
N THR A 38 34.42 12.52 -31.32
CA THR A 38 35.17 12.88 -32.53
C THR A 38 34.23 13.32 -33.64
N ALA A 39 34.54 14.47 -34.27
CA ALA A 39 33.81 14.95 -35.45
C ALA A 39 34.15 14.09 -36.68
N LEU A 40 33.19 13.90 -37.60
CA LEU A 40 33.41 13.12 -38.82
C LEU A 40 34.56 13.69 -39.68
N ALA A 41 34.73 15.01 -39.72
CA ALA A 41 35.85 15.67 -40.39
C ALA A 41 37.23 15.34 -39.78
N GLU A 42 37.29 15.09 -38.47
CA GLU A 42 38.54 14.77 -37.76
C GLU A 42 39.01 13.34 -38.00
N LEU A 43 38.11 12.45 -38.44
CA LEU A 43 38.43 11.06 -38.76
C LEU A 43 39.29 10.92 -40.03
N ARG A 44 39.32 11.94 -40.90
CA ARG A 44 40.10 11.99 -42.17
C ARG A 44 40.02 10.69 -42.98
N LEU A 45 38.82 10.11 -43.05
CA LEU A 45 38.60 8.86 -43.76
C LEU A 45 38.74 9.07 -45.28
N PRO A 46 39.41 8.16 -46.01
CA PRO A 46 39.40 8.18 -47.47
C PRO A 46 37.98 8.17 -48.03
N PRO A 47 37.74 8.79 -49.21
CA PRO A 47 36.45 8.66 -49.90
C PRO A 47 36.11 7.18 -50.10
N ASP A 48 34.82 6.85 -49.97
CA ASP A 48 34.26 5.49 -50.02
C ASP A 48 34.68 4.54 -48.87
N SER A 49 35.17 5.08 -47.75
CA SER A 49 35.43 4.29 -46.54
C SER A 49 34.16 3.66 -45.97
N THR A 50 34.22 2.35 -45.70
CA THR A 50 33.12 1.63 -45.05
C THR A 50 33.29 1.66 -43.53
N LEU A 51 32.28 2.17 -42.83
CA LEU A 51 32.18 2.11 -41.37
C LEU A 51 31.29 0.92 -40.96
N HIS A 52 31.76 0.11 -40.03
CA HIS A 52 30.98 -0.99 -39.48
C HIS A 52 30.19 -0.50 -38.26
N LEU A 53 28.86 -0.58 -38.34
CA LEU A 53 27.98 -0.38 -37.20
C LEU A 53 27.87 -1.70 -36.43
N LEU A 54 28.44 -1.75 -35.24
CA LEU A 54 28.28 -2.87 -34.32
C LEU A 54 27.23 -2.52 -33.28
N SER A 55 26.26 -3.40 -33.11
CA SER A 55 25.35 -3.38 -31.98
C SER A 55 25.76 -4.48 -31.02
N ARG A 56 25.80 -4.17 -29.71
CA ARG A 56 26.00 -5.22 -28.71
C ARG A 56 24.70 -6.02 -28.60
N LEU A 57 24.69 -7.24 -29.14
CA LEU A 57 23.62 -8.19 -28.86
C LEU A 57 23.63 -8.49 -27.36
N ARG A 58 22.65 -7.94 -26.62
CA ARG A 58 22.39 -8.37 -25.25
C ARG A 58 21.82 -9.78 -25.34
N SER A 59 22.60 -10.78 -24.93
CA SER A 59 22.07 -12.12 -24.74
C SER A 59 21.04 -12.05 -23.61
N THR A 60 19.79 -12.30 -23.95
CA THR A 60 18.69 -12.42 -22.99
C THR A 60 18.10 -13.82 -23.11
N PRO A 61 17.75 -14.47 -21.98
CA PRO A 61 17.02 -15.72 -22.02
C PRO A 61 15.57 -15.56 -22.54
N TYR A 62 15.09 -14.31 -22.71
CA TYR A 62 13.73 -14.00 -23.18
C TYR A 62 13.76 -13.19 -24.49
N PRO A 63 14.13 -13.79 -25.64
CA PRO A 63 14.20 -13.10 -26.93
C PRO A 63 12.83 -12.60 -27.40
N ASP A 64 11.76 -13.37 -27.17
CA ASP A 64 10.39 -13.00 -27.54
C ASP A 64 9.95 -11.70 -26.82
N ALA A 65 10.27 -11.59 -25.52
CA ALA A 65 9.99 -10.39 -24.74
C ALA A 65 10.77 -9.17 -25.29
N TRP A 66 12.03 -9.36 -25.68
CA TRP A 66 12.84 -8.28 -26.27
C TRP A 66 12.29 -7.81 -27.62
N GLN A 67 11.90 -8.74 -28.49
CA GLN A 67 11.29 -8.42 -29.78
C GLN A 67 9.98 -7.65 -29.59
N LEU A 68 9.09 -8.13 -28.72
CA LEU A 68 7.83 -7.46 -28.41
C LEU A 68 8.05 -6.06 -27.82
N ALA A 69 8.93 -5.91 -26.83
CA ALA A 69 9.23 -4.62 -26.22
C ALA A 69 9.82 -3.62 -27.22
N SER A 70 10.75 -4.07 -28.06
CA SER A 70 11.36 -3.25 -29.11
C SER A 70 10.33 -2.84 -30.16
N TYR A 71 9.44 -3.76 -30.54
CA TYR A 71 8.36 -3.48 -31.48
C TYR A 71 7.36 -2.45 -30.93
N ILE A 72 6.96 -2.57 -29.66
CA ILE A 72 6.12 -1.58 -28.96
C ILE A 72 6.81 -0.20 -28.97
N ALA A 73 8.09 -0.14 -28.59
CA ALA A 73 8.85 1.09 -28.57
C ALA A 73 8.94 1.76 -29.96
N SER A 74 9.22 0.97 -30.99
CA SER A 74 9.32 1.45 -32.37
C SER A 74 7.98 1.95 -32.92
N THR A 75 6.90 1.20 -32.68
CA THR A 75 5.53 1.56 -33.09
C THR A 75 5.09 2.86 -32.40
N ALA A 76 5.36 3.01 -31.11
CA ALA A 76 5.07 4.24 -30.38
C ALA A 76 5.90 5.44 -30.86
N ALA A 77 7.14 5.21 -31.30
CA ALA A 77 8.00 6.25 -31.85
C ALA A 77 7.56 6.73 -33.24
N SER A 78 7.13 5.82 -34.11
CA SER A 78 6.74 6.11 -35.51
C SER A 78 5.31 6.61 -35.66
N ALA A 79 4.44 6.47 -34.65
CA ALA A 79 3.05 6.93 -34.66
C ALA A 79 2.86 8.45 -34.89
N LYS A 80 3.95 9.25 -34.93
CA LYS A 80 3.91 10.68 -35.23
C LYS A 80 4.04 11.03 -36.71
N SER A 81 4.45 10.09 -37.58
CA SER A 81 4.91 10.44 -38.93
C SER A 81 3.93 10.20 -40.08
N ASP A 82 2.94 9.30 -39.98
CA ASP A 82 2.12 8.92 -41.15
C ASP A 82 0.69 8.43 -40.82
N PRO A 83 -0.31 8.72 -41.68
CA PRO A 83 -1.69 8.23 -41.52
C PRO A 83 -1.82 6.69 -41.65
N VAL A 84 -0.85 6.00 -42.26
CA VAL A 84 -0.79 4.54 -42.34
C VAL A 84 -0.50 3.90 -40.96
N ASN A 85 0.17 4.62 -40.05
CA ASN A 85 0.51 4.12 -38.71
C ASN A 85 -0.67 4.12 -37.73
N THR A 86 -1.86 4.56 -38.17
CA THR A 86 -3.08 4.57 -37.34
C THR A 86 -3.53 3.16 -36.96
N SER A 87 -3.37 2.16 -37.84
CA SER A 87 -3.73 0.76 -37.57
C SER A 87 -2.74 0.03 -36.67
N ALA A 88 -1.45 0.39 -36.74
CA ALA A 88 -0.42 -0.14 -35.84
C ALA A 88 -0.51 0.47 -34.43
N ALA A 89 -0.92 1.74 -34.33
CA ALA A 89 -1.16 2.36 -33.03
C ALA A 89 -2.45 1.87 -32.37
N SER A 90 -3.48 1.49 -33.14
CA SER A 90 -4.71 0.92 -32.58
C SER A 90 -4.51 -0.47 -31.97
N SER A 91 -3.51 -1.22 -32.44
CA SER A 91 -3.11 -2.52 -31.86
C SER A 91 -2.14 -2.40 -30.66
N MET A 92 -1.71 -1.19 -30.30
CA MET A 92 -0.72 -0.97 -29.22
C MET A 92 -1.15 -1.54 -27.87
N VAL A 93 -2.45 -1.46 -27.57
CA VAL A 93 -3.03 -2.05 -26.35
C VAL A 93 -2.86 -3.57 -26.35
N GLU A 94 -3.13 -4.22 -27.47
CA GLU A 94 -2.99 -5.68 -27.63
C GLU A 94 -1.52 -6.12 -27.59
N LEU A 95 -0.61 -5.31 -28.14
CA LEU A 95 0.83 -5.58 -28.04
C LEU A 95 1.33 -5.53 -26.59
N VAL A 96 0.88 -4.55 -25.79
CA VAL A 96 1.25 -4.46 -24.37
C VAL A 96 0.63 -5.61 -23.58
N LYS A 97 -0.63 -5.98 -23.83
CA LYS A 97 -1.25 -7.15 -23.21
C LYS A 97 -0.48 -8.43 -23.54
N GLU A 98 -0.12 -8.65 -24.80
CA GLU A 98 0.65 -9.82 -25.21
C GLU A 98 2.05 -9.84 -24.58
N PHE A 99 2.67 -8.67 -24.40
CA PHE A 99 3.92 -8.56 -23.65
C PHE A 99 3.75 -8.97 -22.17
N ILE A 100 2.68 -8.52 -21.50
CA ILE A 100 2.37 -8.92 -20.12
C ILE A 100 2.13 -10.44 -20.04
N LEU A 101 1.40 -11.01 -20.98
CA LEU A 101 1.19 -12.46 -21.09
C LEU A 101 2.50 -13.21 -21.36
N CYS A 102 3.41 -12.64 -22.16
CA CYS A 102 4.74 -13.20 -22.39
C CYS A 102 5.54 -13.28 -21.07
N ALA A 103 5.48 -12.25 -20.22
CA ALA A 103 6.10 -12.27 -18.89
C ALA A 103 5.49 -13.33 -17.97
N HIS A 104 4.16 -13.49 -17.99
CA HIS A 104 3.47 -14.55 -17.25
C HIS A 104 3.88 -15.96 -17.71
N ARG A 105 3.94 -16.19 -19.03
CA ARG A 105 4.39 -17.47 -19.60
C ARG A 105 5.83 -17.81 -19.18
N ALA A 106 6.70 -16.81 -19.02
CA ALA A 106 8.07 -17.00 -18.56
C ALA A 106 8.11 -17.58 -17.13
N ASN A 107 7.25 -17.09 -16.22
CA ASN A 107 7.12 -17.63 -14.87
C ASN A 107 6.58 -19.08 -14.88
N MET A 108 5.62 -19.38 -15.74
CA MET A 108 5.02 -20.71 -15.82
C MET A 108 6.00 -21.78 -16.32
N ARG A 109 6.86 -21.45 -17.30
CA ARG A 109 7.88 -22.38 -17.82
C ARG A 109 8.89 -22.80 -16.74
N GLN A 110 9.36 -21.86 -15.92
CA GLN A 110 10.31 -22.15 -14.85
C GLN A 110 9.71 -23.06 -13.75
N ARG A 111 8.40 -22.98 -13.51
CA ARG A 111 7.72 -23.84 -12.51
C ARG A 111 7.68 -25.31 -12.93
N HIS A 112 7.67 -25.60 -14.23
CA HIS A 112 7.67 -26.97 -14.75
C HIS A 112 9.07 -27.63 -14.79
N ASP A 113 10.15 -26.86 -14.93
CA ASP A 113 11.52 -27.39 -14.96
C ASP A 113 12.11 -27.70 -13.56
N ARG A 114 11.39 -27.37 -12.47
CA ARG A 114 11.81 -27.60 -11.08
C ARG A 114 11.80 -29.07 -10.62
N ASP A 115 11.38 -30.00 -11.47
CA ASP A 115 11.46 -31.44 -11.19
C ASP A 115 12.87 -32.04 -11.41
N SER A 116 13.89 -31.24 -11.81
CA SER A 116 15.28 -31.71 -11.89
C SER A 116 16.14 -31.19 -10.71
N PRO A 117 16.91 -32.04 -10.00
CA PRO A 117 17.51 -31.65 -8.71
C PRO A 117 18.84 -30.87 -8.78
N PHE A 118 19.36 -30.46 -9.95
CA PHE A 118 20.81 -30.25 -10.09
C PHE A 118 21.37 -28.84 -10.42
N ASP A 119 20.57 -27.81 -10.68
CA ASP A 119 21.13 -26.46 -10.95
C ASP A 119 20.39 -25.34 -10.20
N ALA A 120 20.58 -25.28 -8.89
CA ALA A 120 20.16 -24.15 -8.06
C ALA A 120 21.16 -22.97 -8.16
N GLN A 121 21.40 -22.45 -9.37
CA GLN A 121 22.08 -21.15 -9.55
C GLN A 121 21.05 -20.05 -9.83
N ALA A 122 20.78 -19.25 -8.79
CA ALA A 122 20.42 -17.82 -8.74
C ALA A 122 19.83 -17.11 -9.98
N THR A 123 18.94 -17.72 -10.76
CA THR A 123 18.19 -17.01 -11.80
C THR A 123 16.99 -16.31 -11.17
N GLY A 124 17.03 -14.98 -11.14
CA GLY A 124 15.96 -14.15 -10.56
C GLY A 124 14.61 -14.35 -11.26
N ASP A 125 13.54 -13.83 -10.66
CA ASP A 125 12.17 -13.87 -11.17
C ASP A 125 12.08 -13.61 -12.70
N PRO A 126 11.66 -14.60 -13.51
CA PRO A 126 11.53 -14.47 -14.97
C PRO A 126 10.68 -13.30 -15.43
N ALA A 127 9.52 -13.08 -14.82
CA ALA A 127 8.66 -11.95 -15.15
C ALA A 127 9.34 -10.62 -14.82
N ALA A 128 10.08 -10.54 -13.70
CA ALA A 128 10.87 -9.35 -13.37
C ALA A 128 11.94 -9.05 -14.43
N GLN A 129 12.59 -10.08 -14.98
CA GLN A 129 13.55 -9.92 -16.08
C GLN A 129 12.88 -9.46 -17.38
N CYS A 130 11.71 -10.00 -17.72
CA CYS A 130 10.91 -9.51 -18.84
C CYS A 130 10.56 -8.02 -18.66
N LEU A 131 10.09 -7.61 -17.47
CA LEU A 131 9.77 -6.20 -17.25
C LEU A 131 11.01 -5.30 -17.26
N GLN A 132 12.18 -5.81 -16.86
CA GLN A 132 13.44 -5.10 -17.05
C GLN A 132 13.78 -4.92 -18.54
N ILE A 133 13.54 -5.94 -19.38
CA ILE A 133 13.68 -5.84 -20.85
C ILE A 133 12.76 -4.77 -21.42
N PHE A 134 11.51 -4.69 -20.94
CA PHE A 134 10.56 -3.65 -21.38
C PHE A 134 11.15 -2.25 -21.21
N ARG A 135 11.79 -2.00 -20.05
CA ARG A 135 12.45 -0.75 -19.72
C ARG A 135 13.68 -0.50 -20.57
N GLU A 136 14.56 -1.50 -20.68
CA GLU A 136 15.81 -1.41 -21.46
C GLU A 136 15.57 -1.18 -22.96
N ALA A 137 14.47 -1.72 -23.51
CA ALA A 137 14.04 -1.46 -24.88
C ALA A 137 13.52 -0.02 -25.09
N GLY A 138 13.32 0.77 -24.03
CA GLY A 138 12.81 2.13 -24.10
C GLY A 138 11.29 2.21 -24.35
N ALA A 139 10.55 1.13 -24.15
CA ALA A 139 9.10 1.11 -24.35
C ALA A 139 8.35 2.09 -23.42
N PRO A 140 8.67 2.21 -22.10
CA PRO A 140 8.03 3.20 -21.25
C PRO A 140 8.20 4.63 -21.75
N PHE A 141 9.43 4.99 -22.12
CA PHE A 141 9.75 6.30 -22.68
C PHE A 141 8.97 6.59 -23.96
N ALA A 142 8.93 5.63 -24.90
CA ALA A 142 8.23 5.81 -26.16
C ALA A 142 6.71 6.00 -25.96
N LEU A 143 6.10 5.21 -25.07
CA LEU A 143 4.68 5.32 -24.72
C LEU A 143 4.35 6.66 -24.06
N VAL A 144 5.15 7.09 -23.07
CA VAL A 144 4.93 8.38 -22.40
C VAL A 144 5.17 9.55 -23.36
N ARG A 145 6.18 9.49 -24.21
CA ARG A 145 6.44 10.50 -25.24
C ARG A 145 5.31 10.59 -26.26
N LEU A 146 4.63 9.49 -26.55
CA LEU A 146 3.45 9.47 -27.42
C LEU A 146 2.24 10.09 -26.70
N TYR A 147 2.00 9.71 -25.44
CA TYR A 147 0.95 10.28 -24.58
C TYR A 147 1.11 11.80 -24.42
N ALA A 148 2.32 12.29 -24.16
CA ALA A 148 2.62 13.70 -23.92
C ALA A 148 2.61 14.57 -25.19
N ALA A 149 2.59 13.98 -26.38
CA ALA A 149 2.81 14.73 -27.63
C ALA A 149 1.66 15.69 -27.99
N ASN A 150 0.42 15.18 -28.00
CA ASN A 150 -0.76 15.97 -28.34
C ASN A 150 -2.01 15.36 -27.68
N PRO A 151 -2.58 16.01 -26.65
CA PRO A 151 -3.75 15.51 -25.91
C PRO A 151 -5.01 15.27 -26.76
N ARG A 152 -5.12 15.92 -27.92
CA ARG A 152 -6.29 15.78 -28.81
C ARG A 152 -6.14 14.68 -29.86
N SER A 153 -4.99 14.01 -29.90
CA SER A 153 -4.71 12.97 -30.89
C SER A 153 -5.31 11.61 -30.49
N VAL A 154 -5.78 10.84 -31.45
CA VAL A 154 -6.16 9.43 -31.24
C VAL A 154 -4.98 8.62 -30.67
N PHE A 155 -3.74 8.98 -31.04
CA PHE A 155 -2.53 8.36 -30.51
C PHE A 155 -2.32 8.61 -29.00
N HIS A 156 -2.82 9.71 -28.46
CA HIS A 156 -2.81 9.97 -27.01
C HIS A 156 -3.69 8.94 -26.28
N CYS A 157 -4.90 8.68 -26.79
CA CYS A 157 -5.82 7.69 -26.23
C CYS A 157 -5.24 6.27 -26.30
N HIS A 158 -4.57 5.90 -27.40
CA HIS A 158 -3.91 4.61 -27.52
C HIS A 158 -2.74 4.46 -26.54
N ALA A 159 -1.88 5.46 -26.42
CA ALA A 159 -0.79 5.45 -25.45
C ALA A 159 -1.32 5.39 -24.00
N GLN A 160 -2.36 6.16 -23.69
CA GLN A 160 -3.02 6.13 -22.38
C GLN A 160 -3.56 4.74 -22.07
N SER A 161 -4.25 4.12 -23.02
CA SER A 161 -4.85 2.78 -22.85
C SER A 161 -3.77 1.70 -22.71
N ALA A 162 -2.67 1.81 -23.46
CA ALA A 162 -1.54 0.90 -23.37
C ALA A 162 -0.83 0.99 -22.00
N ILE A 163 -0.65 2.20 -21.45
CA ILE A 163 -0.10 2.37 -20.09
C ILE A 163 -1.08 1.81 -19.04
N LYS A 164 -2.39 2.02 -19.22
CA LYS A 164 -3.43 1.48 -18.33
C LYS A 164 -3.45 -0.05 -18.24
N CYS A 165 -2.86 -0.79 -19.18
CA CYS A 165 -2.68 -2.24 -19.07
C CYS A 165 -1.87 -2.65 -17.83
N PHE A 166 -1.01 -1.78 -17.29
CA PHE A 166 -0.26 -2.03 -16.05
C PHE A 166 -1.00 -1.58 -14.78
N LEU A 167 -2.19 -0.97 -14.92
CA LEU A 167 -2.97 -0.40 -13.82
C LEU A 167 -4.22 -1.21 -13.46
N THR A 168 -4.53 -2.24 -14.26
CA THR A 168 -5.71 -3.10 -14.07
C THR A 168 -5.45 -4.22 -13.09
N THR A 169 -6.46 -4.58 -12.30
CA THR A 169 -6.44 -5.76 -11.42
C THR A 169 -7.12 -6.98 -12.06
N ASP A 170 -7.63 -6.84 -13.28
CA ASP A 170 -8.23 -7.94 -14.04
C ASP A 170 -7.17 -9.01 -14.40
N PRO A 171 -7.32 -10.27 -13.95
CA PRO A 171 -6.39 -11.35 -14.27
C PRO A 171 -6.21 -11.60 -15.77
N SER A 172 -7.19 -11.22 -16.60
CA SER A 172 -7.11 -11.36 -18.06
C SER A 172 -6.08 -10.40 -18.68
N ALA A 173 -5.87 -9.25 -18.03
CA ALA A 173 -5.00 -8.19 -18.51
C ALA A 173 -3.71 -8.06 -17.68
N LEU A 174 -3.74 -8.39 -16.39
CA LEU A 174 -2.58 -8.38 -15.51
C LEU A 174 -2.56 -9.61 -14.57
N PRO A 175 -1.79 -10.64 -14.91
CA PRO A 175 -1.72 -11.88 -14.11
C PRO A 175 -1.21 -11.65 -12.67
N PRO A 176 -1.75 -12.36 -11.66
CA PRO A 176 -1.40 -12.13 -10.24
C PRO A 176 0.07 -12.34 -9.88
N ASP A 177 0.79 -13.17 -10.64
CA ASP A 177 2.23 -13.41 -10.49
C ASP A 177 3.10 -12.35 -11.17
N VAL A 178 2.56 -11.61 -12.15
CA VAL A 178 3.24 -10.49 -12.80
C VAL A 178 2.98 -9.18 -12.05
N LEU A 179 1.80 -9.03 -11.44
CA LEU A 179 1.40 -7.82 -10.72
C LEU A 179 2.50 -7.28 -9.77
N PRO A 180 3.15 -8.07 -8.89
CA PRO A 180 4.18 -7.56 -7.97
C PRO A 180 5.39 -6.95 -8.69
N VAL A 181 5.79 -7.50 -9.85
CA VAL A 181 7.00 -7.07 -10.57
C VAL A 181 6.77 -5.82 -11.42
N THR A 182 5.50 -5.43 -11.65
CA THR A 182 5.15 -4.20 -12.38
C THR A 182 5.65 -2.92 -11.73
N ALA A 183 5.95 -2.95 -10.43
CA ALA A 183 6.50 -1.80 -9.69
C ALA A 183 7.72 -1.17 -10.40
N LEU A 184 8.56 -1.97 -11.06
CA LEU A 184 9.73 -1.48 -11.81
C LEU A 184 9.34 -0.57 -12.98
N VAL A 185 8.29 -0.94 -13.70
CA VAL A 185 7.77 -0.19 -14.85
C VAL A 185 6.94 1.00 -14.36
N LEU A 186 6.15 0.83 -13.31
CA LEU A 186 5.35 1.90 -12.70
C LEU A 186 6.22 3.03 -12.16
N LEU A 187 7.36 2.73 -11.53
CA LEU A 187 8.34 3.75 -11.11
C LEU A 187 8.84 4.59 -12.28
N GLU A 188 9.17 3.93 -13.39
CA GLU A 188 9.63 4.62 -14.59
C GLU A 188 8.52 5.46 -15.23
N PHE A 189 7.29 4.94 -15.32
CA PHE A 189 6.14 5.72 -15.77
C PHE A 189 5.89 6.94 -14.88
N CYS A 190 5.94 6.80 -13.56
CA CYS A 190 5.77 7.92 -12.64
C CYS A 190 6.86 9.00 -12.86
N GLY A 191 8.12 8.60 -13.02
CA GLY A 191 9.23 9.52 -13.31
C GLY A 191 9.05 10.24 -14.65
N LEU A 192 8.71 9.50 -15.71
CA LEU A 192 8.53 10.07 -17.06
C LEU A 192 7.30 10.96 -17.17
N LEU A 193 6.16 10.55 -16.60
CA LEU A 193 4.90 11.30 -16.64
C LEU A 193 5.00 12.58 -15.80
N SER A 194 5.56 12.52 -14.59
CA SER A 194 5.74 13.71 -13.76
C SER A 194 6.60 14.78 -14.45
N PHE A 195 7.61 14.38 -15.22
CA PHE A 195 8.43 15.29 -16.02
C PHE A 195 7.70 15.80 -17.27
N SER A 196 6.98 14.93 -17.99
CA SER A 196 6.45 15.24 -19.32
C SER A 196 5.10 15.96 -19.31
N VAL A 197 4.19 15.55 -18.41
CA VAL A 197 2.80 16.06 -18.33
C VAL A 197 2.48 16.69 -16.96
N GLY A 198 3.36 16.49 -15.97
CA GLY A 198 3.22 17.07 -14.64
C GLY A 198 2.43 16.20 -13.65
N LYS A 199 2.57 16.51 -12.36
CA LYS A 199 2.00 15.75 -11.24
C LYS A 199 0.47 15.84 -11.10
N LYS A 200 -0.16 16.76 -11.83
CA LYS A 200 -1.62 16.95 -11.82
C LYS A 200 -2.34 16.09 -12.87
N ASP A 201 -1.61 15.41 -13.74
CA ASP A 201 -2.17 14.55 -14.77
C ASP A 201 -2.82 13.28 -14.16
N GLU A 202 -3.98 12.90 -14.70
CA GLU A 202 -4.77 11.75 -14.20
C GLU A 202 -4.06 10.40 -14.39
N LEU A 203 -3.32 10.22 -15.48
CA LEU A 203 -2.58 8.99 -15.73
C LEU A 203 -1.39 8.88 -14.78
N TYR A 204 -0.70 9.99 -14.49
CA TYR A 204 0.34 10.03 -13.45
C TYR A 204 -0.21 9.64 -12.07
N ARG A 205 -1.32 10.25 -11.64
CA ARG A 205 -1.96 9.91 -10.35
C ARG A 205 -2.36 8.45 -10.27
N SER A 206 -2.91 7.91 -11.35
CA SER A 206 -3.28 6.50 -11.46
C SER A 206 -2.06 5.58 -11.35
N CYS A 207 -0.95 5.92 -12.02
CA CYS A 207 0.30 5.17 -11.92
C CYS A 207 0.91 5.23 -10.51
N ARG A 208 0.93 6.42 -9.88
CA ARG A 208 1.44 6.60 -8.51
C ARG A 208 0.63 5.78 -7.51
N SER A 209 -0.69 5.75 -7.66
CA SER A 209 -1.55 4.99 -6.78
C SER A 209 -1.42 3.47 -6.98
N MET A 210 -1.32 3.01 -8.23
CA MET A 210 -1.03 1.59 -8.51
C MET A 210 0.35 1.19 -7.98
N LEU A 211 1.34 2.07 -8.08
CA LEU A 211 2.65 1.82 -7.49
C LEU A 211 2.55 1.63 -5.97
N ALA A 212 1.77 2.48 -5.29
CA ALA A 212 1.54 2.37 -3.85
C ALA A 212 0.90 1.02 -3.48
N SER A 213 -0.13 0.59 -4.20
CA SER A 213 -0.82 -0.67 -3.93
C SER A 213 0.06 -1.89 -4.20
N VAL A 214 0.78 -1.92 -5.32
CA VAL A 214 1.65 -3.03 -5.72
C VAL A 214 2.81 -3.21 -4.73
N LEU A 215 3.46 -2.13 -4.30
CA LEU A 215 4.55 -2.20 -3.32
C LEU A 215 4.09 -2.70 -1.94
N CYS A 216 2.79 -2.59 -1.64
CA CYS A 216 2.18 -3.03 -0.39
C CYS A 216 1.76 -4.50 -0.34
N LEU A 217 1.87 -5.22 -1.46
CA LEU A 217 1.44 -6.61 -1.57
C LEU A 217 2.27 -7.54 -0.67
N PRO A 218 1.67 -8.62 -0.12
CA PRO A 218 2.37 -9.56 0.77
C PRO A 218 3.57 -10.27 0.11
N SER A 219 3.56 -10.41 -1.22
CA SER A 219 4.66 -10.97 -2.01
C SER A 219 5.97 -10.18 -1.88
N GLY A 220 5.90 -8.96 -1.35
CA GLY A 220 7.04 -8.09 -1.13
C GLY A 220 7.50 -7.37 -2.40
N VAL A 221 8.62 -6.68 -2.27
CA VAL A 221 9.24 -5.84 -3.30
C VAL A 221 10.01 -6.71 -4.31
N PRO A 222 10.07 -6.35 -5.61
CA PRO A 222 10.80 -7.13 -6.60
C PRO A 222 12.24 -7.49 -6.20
N PRO A 223 12.75 -8.68 -6.59
CA PRO A 223 14.10 -9.15 -6.24
C PRO A 223 15.25 -8.24 -6.67
N SER A 224 15.02 -7.31 -7.61
CA SER A 224 15.99 -6.31 -8.06
C SER A 224 16.16 -5.13 -7.10
N MET A 225 15.29 -5.01 -6.08
CA MET A 225 15.26 -3.90 -5.12
C MET A 225 15.66 -4.38 -3.71
N LYS A 226 16.76 -5.15 -3.60
CA LYS A 226 17.16 -5.77 -2.32
C LYS A 226 17.68 -4.78 -1.28
N SER A 227 18.19 -3.63 -1.70
CA SER A 227 18.75 -2.62 -0.78
C SER A 227 17.62 -1.79 -0.17
N PRO A 228 17.39 -1.87 1.16
CA PRO A 228 16.31 -1.12 1.80
C PRO A 228 16.43 0.39 1.55
N SER A 229 17.64 0.95 1.65
CA SER A 229 17.92 2.38 1.41
C SER A 229 17.54 2.84 0.00
N LYS A 230 17.93 2.09 -1.04
CA LYS A 230 17.63 2.46 -2.44
C LYS A 230 16.15 2.45 -2.73
N LEU A 231 15.39 1.49 -2.16
CA LEU A 231 13.94 1.48 -2.34
C LEU A 231 13.31 2.68 -1.63
N ILE A 232 13.75 2.98 -0.41
CA ILE A 232 13.27 4.15 0.32
C ILE A 232 13.51 5.41 -0.52
N GLU A 233 14.72 5.64 -1.02
CA GLU A 233 15.05 6.79 -1.86
C GLU A 233 14.19 6.91 -3.12
N GLN A 234 13.79 5.79 -3.73
CA GLN A 234 12.91 5.78 -4.91
C GLN A 234 11.44 6.05 -4.57
N VAL A 235 10.99 5.61 -3.40
CA VAL A 235 9.58 5.72 -2.97
C VAL A 235 9.30 7.05 -2.27
N LEU A 236 10.29 7.58 -1.55
CA LEU A 236 10.17 8.76 -0.70
C LEU A 236 9.60 10.00 -1.42
N PRO A 237 10.00 10.34 -2.66
CA PRO A 237 9.42 11.51 -3.35
C PRO A 237 7.91 11.39 -3.61
N PHE A 238 7.39 10.17 -3.76
CA PHE A 238 5.95 9.93 -3.92
C PHE A 238 5.22 10.02 -2.58
N ALA A 239 5.87 9.60 -1.49
CA ALA A 239 5.36 9.75 -0.14
C ALA A 239 5.31 11.23 0.29
N GLU A 240 6.36 12.00 0.01
CA GLU A 240 6.39 13.45 0.24
C GLU A 240 5.29 14.17 -0.53
N GLU A 241 5.08 13.80 -1.79
CA GLU A 241 4.00 14.34 -2.60
C GLU A 241 2.63 14.06 -2.00
N ILE A 242 2.34 12.81 -1.59
CA ILE A 242 1.03 12.49 -1.02
C ILE A 242 0.83 13.14 0.36
N VAL A 243 1.89 13.26 1.17
CA VAL A 243 1.84 14.05 2.41
C VAL A 243 1.46 15.49 2.10
N GLY A 244 2.07 16.12 1.09
CA GLY A 244 1.69 17.46 0.64
C GLY A 244 0.21 17.58 0.25
N VAL A 245 -0.29 16.63 -0.55
CA VAL A 245 -1.71 16.59 -0.94
C VAL A 245 -2.63 16.46 0.27
N VAL A 246 -2.32 15.54 1.21
CA VAL A 246 -3.11 15.34 2.43
C VAL A 246 -3.07 16.58 3.32
N MET A 247 -1.91 17.24 3.44
CA MET A 247 -1.73 18.47 4.24
C MET A 247 -2.57 19.64 3.70
N ASP A 248 -2.69 19.74 2.37
CA ASP A 248 -3.53 20.72 1.68
C ASP A 248 -5.02 20.39 1.84
N GLU A 249 -5.40 19.12 1.70
CA GLU A 249 -6.77 18.63 1.94
C GLU A 249 -7.22 18.93 3.38
N LEU A 250 -6.34 18.70 4.37
CA LEU A 250 -6.57 19.06 5.78
C LEU A 250 -6.56 20.57 6.05
N ALA A 251 -5.88 21.35 5.21
CA ALA A 251 -5.87 22.81 5.31
C ALA A 251 -7.26 23.40 5.03
N SER A 252 -8.04 22.70 4.21
CA SER A 252 -9.34 23.14 3.73
C SER A 252 -10.30 23.40 4.90
N LEU A 253 -11.32 24.21 4.63
CA LEU A 253 -12.38 24.50 5.60
C LEU A 253 -13.13 23.23 6.03
N GLU A 254 -13.30 22.29 5.11
CA GLU A 254 -14.01 21.03 5.36
C GLU A 254 -13.17 20.05 6.18
N MET A 255 -11.83 20.18 6.14
CA MET A 255 -10.87 19.26 6.76
C MET A 255 -11.19 17.80 6.42
N THR A 256 -11.44 17.54 5.14
CA THR A 256 -11.72 16.21 4.60
C THR A 256 -10.54 15.75 3.76
N VAL A 257 -10.22 14.47 3.85
CA VAL A 257 -9.15 13.83 3.07
C VAL A 257 -9.80 12.83 2.13
N SER A 258 -9.39 12.83 0.87
CA SER A 258 -9.94 11.89 -0.10
C SER A 258 -9.55 10.46 0.27
N SER A 259 -10.47 9.50 0.07
CA SER A 259 -10.18 8.09 0.38
C SER A 259 -8.97 7.57 -0.37
N LYS A 260 -8.77 8.06 -1.60
CA LYS A 260 -7.63 7.68 -2.44
C LYS A 260 -6.31 8.25 -1.95
N SER A 261 -6.29 9.52 -1.54
CA SER A 261 -5.11 10.14 -0.91
C SER A 261 -4.72 9.41 0.37
N LEU A 262 -5.70 9.02 1.18
CA LEU A 262 -5.49 8.31 2.43
C LEU A 262 -4.97 6.87 2.25
N GLU A 263 -5.49 6.16 1.25
CA GLU A 263 -5.02 4.83 0.85
C GLU A 263 -3.56 4.89 0.37
N ASP A 264 -3.23 5.83 -0.53
CA ASP A 264 -1.88 6.04 -1.05
C ASP A 264 -0.89 6.37 0.08
N LEU A 265 -1.28 7.28 1.00
CA LEU A 265 -0.49 7.63 2.18
C LEU A 265 -0.18 6.39 3.01
N SER A 266 -1.21 5.62 3.36
CA SER A 266 -1.09 4.41 4.18
C SER A 266 -0.19 3.38 3.51
N ASN A 267 -0.31 3.22 2.19
CA ASN A 267 0.50 2.29 1.42
C ASN A 267 1.98 2.69 1.38
N PHE A 268 2.29 3.95 1.03
CA PHE A 268 3.66 4.41 1.01
C PHE A 268 4.32 4.38 2.39
N PHE A 269 3.60 4.81 3.44
CA PHE A 269 4.12 4.76 4.82
C PHE A 269 4.40 3.34 5.28
N LYS A 270 3.54 2.38 4.93
CA LYS A 270 3.77 0.95 5.22
C LYS A 270 5.06 0.44 4.57
N VAL A 271 5.30 0.75 3.30
CA VAL A 271 6.51 0.34 2.56
C VAL A 271 7.76 0.98 3.16
N LEU A 272 7.72 2.30 3.39
CA LEU A 272 8.84 3.05 3.98
C LEU A 272 9.19 2.53 5.37
N ARG A 273 8.18 2.29 6.21
CA ARG A 273 8.36 1.70 7.55
C ARG A 273 9.03 0.33 7.47
N GLN A 274 8.52 -0.56 6.62
CA GLN A 274 9.06 -1.91 6.49
C GLN A 274 10.54 -1.90 6.08
N GLN A 275 10.92 -1.04 5.12
CA GLN A 275 12.32 -0.95 4.71
C GLN A 275 13.19 -0.24 5.75
N ALA A 276 12.68 0.81 6.40
CA ALA A 276 13.41 1.52 7.44
C ALA A 276 13.70 0.61 8.63
N LEU A 277 12.72 -0.19 9.09
CA LEU A 277 12.94 -1.16 10.17
C LEU A 277 13.94 -2.26 9.81
N ARG A 278 14.05 -2.64 8.52
CA ARG A 278 15.10 -3.56 8.05
C ARG A 278 16.48 -2.92 8.00
N TRP A 279 16.55 -1.59 7.92
CA TRP A 279 17.78 -0.83 7.89
C TRP A 279 18.27 -0.46 9.30
N VAL A 280 17.37 -0.18 10.23
CA VAL A 280 17.72 0.23 11.61
C VAL A 280 18.42 -0.92 12.35
N PRO A 281 19.67 -0.71 12.83
CA PRO A 281 20.38 -1.72 13.59
C PRO A 281 19.71 -1.92 14.96
N ASN A 282 19.55 -3.18 15.39
CA ASN A 282 19.08 -3.59 16.73
C ASN A 282 17.60 -3.33 17.08
N GLY A 283 16.77 -2.84 16.14
CA GLY A 283 15.31 -2.81 16.27
C GLY A 283 14.73 -1.79 17.28
N GLY A 284 15.55 -0.92 17.85
CA GLY A 284 15.11 0.22 18.68
C GLY A 284 14.97 1.53 17.87
N PRO A 285 14.22 2.53 18.38
CA PRO A 285 14.11 3.83 17.70
C PRO A 285 15.46 4.55 17.64
N LEU A 286 15.69 5.27 16.54
CA LEU A 286 16.88 6.08 16.32
C LEU A 286 16.89 7.29 17.28
N PRO A 287 17.99 7.51 18.02
CA PRO A 287 18.17 8.72 18.81
C PRO A 287 18.31 9.97 17.91
N LYS A 288 17.81 11.11 18.42
CA LYS A 288 17.69 12.38 17.66
C LYS A 288 18.98 12.91 17.05
N ASN A 289 20.12 12.64 17.67
CA ASN A 289 21.43 13.08 17.19
C ASN A 289 21.86 12.40 15.88
N LEU A 290 21.29 11.25 15.50
CA LEU A 290 21.70 10.50 14.30
C LEU A 290 21.12 11.04 12.99
N TYR A 291 20.06 11.84 13.03
CA TYR A 291 19.39 12.36 11.84
C TYR A 291 19.25 13.89 11.82
N THR A 292 19.83 14.58 12.80
CA THR A 292 19.83 16.06 12.85
C THR A 292 21.04 16.69 12.18
N SER A 293 22.10 15.93 11.90
CA SER A 293 23.35 16.41 11.31
C SER A 293 23.32 16.51 9.78
N GLU A 294 22.64 15.59 9.08
CA GLU A 294 22.63 15.51 7.61
C GLU A 294 21.20 15.57 7.06
N ARG A 295 20.79 16.77 6.63
CA ARG A 295 19.43 17.06 6.12
C ARG A 295 19.13 16.47 4.74
N ASP A 296 20.11 15.89 4.05
CA ASP A 296 19.89 15.30 2.72
C ASP A 296 19.64 13.78 2.74
N THR A 297 19.58 13.17 3.93
CA THR A 297 19.34 11.72 4.07
C THR A 297 17.85 11.39 3.99
N TRP A 298 17.50 10.20 3.49
CA TRP A 298 16.12 9.72 3.52
C TRP A 298 15.57 9.61 4.94
N VAL A 299 16.44 9.40 5.94
CA VAL A 299 16.10 9.32 7.36
C VAL A 299 15.53 10.67 7.82
N TRP A 300 16.28 11.75 7.57
CA TRP A 300 15.82 13.09 7.93
C TRP A 300 14.52 13.47 7.21
N LYS A 301 14.42 13.21 5.90
CA LYS A 301 13.23 13.53 5.11
C LYS A 301 11.98 12.79 5.60
N LEU A 302 12.11 11.49 5.92
CA LEU A 302 11.02 10.69 6.50
C LEU A 302 10.60 11.24 7.87
N HIS A 303 11.56 11.62 8.71
CA HIS A 303 11.28 12.27 9.98
C HIS A 303 10.56 13.60 9.79
N GLU A 304 11.08 14.49 8.95
CA GLU A 304 10.54 15.83 8.70
C GLU A 304 9.10 15.75 8.19
N MET A 305 8.82 14.92 7.18
CA MET A 305 7.46 14.79 6.65
C MET A 305 6.48 14.21 7.69
N SER A 306 6.95 13.31 8.57
CA SER A 306 6.13 12.75 9.65
C SER A 306 5.85 13.78 10.74
N MET A 307 6.83 14.60 11.12
CA MET A 307 6.64 15.69 12.08
C MET A 307 5.71 16.78 11.52
N ASN A 308 5.84 17.13 10.24
CA ASN A 308 4.95 18.07 9.58
C ASN A 308 3.50 17.56 9.56
N LEU A 309 3.31 16.28 9.24
CA LEU A 309 1.99 15.65 9.29
C LEU A 309 1.42 15.63 10.72
N LEU A 310 2.24 15.31 11.73
CA LEU A 310 1.82 15.35 13.13
C LEU A 310 1.37 16.75 13.56
N ASN A 311 2.14 17.79 13.23
CA ASN A 311 1.80 19.18 13.55
C ASN A 311 0.47 19.59 12.90
N ARG A 312 0.20 19.12 11.68
CA ARG A 312 -1.08 19.39 11.03
C ARG A 312 -2.23 18.65 11.67
N VAL A 313 -2.04 17.39 12.05
CA VAL A 313 -3.05 16.64 12.79
C VAL A 313 -3.34 17.32 14.13
N ASP A 314 -2.33 17.82 14.84
CA ASP A 314 -2.47 18.60 16.06
C ASP A 314 -3.35 19.85 15.86
N GLU A 315 -3.04 20.67 14.84
CA GLU A 315 -3.88 21.82 14.47
C GLU A 315 -5.33 21.43 14.17
N CYS A 316 -5.52 20.30 13.49
CA CYS A 316 -6.85 19.80 13.14
C CYS A 316 -7.63 19.34 14.38
N LEU A 317 -6.98 18.62 15.30
CA LEU A 317 -7.59 18.18 16.55
C LEU A 317 -7.96 19.37 17.44
N LYS A 318 -7.11 20.41 17.49
CA LYS A 318 -7.41 21.66 18.18
C LYS A 318 -8.64 22.37 17.61
N ARG A 319 -8.78 22.45 16.27
CA ARG A 319 -9.99 23.01 15.64
C ARG A 319 -11.24 22.21 16.00
N LEU A 320 -11.14 20.89 15.97
CA LEU A 320 -12.23 19.98 16.36
C LEU A 320 -12.65 20.15 17.83
N GLU A 321 -11.70 20.47 18.71
CA GLU A 321 -11.97 20.76 20.13
C GLU A 321 -12.68 22.09 20.33
N MET A 322 -12.34 23.11 19.55
CA MET A 322 -13.06 24.38 19.54
C MET A 322 -14.52 24.18 19.10
N ASP A 323 -14.75 23.35 18.08
CA ASP A 323 -16.10 23.02 17.61
C ASP A 323 -16.94 22.24 18.65
N LEU A 324 -16.30 21.42 19.50
CA LEU A 324 -16.96 20.74 20.62
C LEU A 324 -17.45 21.73 21.66
N SER A 325 -16.57 22.66 22.04
CA SER A 325 -16.86 23.67 23.07
C SER A 325 -18.00 24.59 22.67
N LEU A 326 -18.19 24.84 21.37
CA LEU A 326 -19.31 25.62 20.82
C LEU A 326 -20.60 24.81 20.67
N SER A 327 -20.51 23.47 20.64
CA SER A 327 -21.65 22.57 20.42
C SER A 327 -22.39 22.19 21.69
N SER A 328 -21.84 22.42 22.89
CA SER A 328 -22.49 22.10 24.16
C SER A 328 -23.76 22.93 24.42
N GLU A 329 -23.95 24.03 23.71
CA GLU A 329 -25.10 24.92 23.90
C GLU A 329 -26.29 24.62 22.97
N SER A 330 -26.13 23.87 21.87
CA SER A 330 -27.27 23.56 20.97
C SER A 330 -26.99 22.49 19.91
N ARG A 331 -27.25 21.20 20.22
CA ARG A 331 -27.83 20.16 19.31
C ARG A 331 -27.71 18.75 19.89
N GLY A 332 -28.70 17.91 19.57
CA GLY A 332 -28.81 16.53 20.07
C GLY A 332 -27.68 15.58 19.65
N VAL A 333 -27.54 14.50 20.42
CA VAL A 333 -26.50 13.45 20.36
C VAL A 333 -26.26 12.86 18.96
N ASN A 334 -27.28 12.83 18.10
CA ASN A 334 -27.20 12.19 16.78
C ASN A 334 -26.42 13.02 15.73
N VAL A 335 -26.37 14.36 15.86
CA VAL A 335 -25.67 15.24 14.91
C VAL A 335 -24.17 15.33 15.20
N THR A 336 -23.78 15.15 16.46
CA THR A 336 -22.37 15.15 16.86
C THR A 336 -21.69 13.85 16.41
N GLN A 337 -22.37 12.70 16.50
CA GLN A 337 -21.82 11.41 16.08
C GLN A 337 -21.49 11.34 14.58
N SER A 338 -22.37 11.86 13.70
CA SER A 338 -22.11 11.86 12.24
C SER A 338 -20.90 12.71 11.85
N ARG A 339 -20.64 13.80 12.59
CA ARG A 339 -19.47 14.66 12.38
C ARG A 339 -18.16 13.94 12.71
N TRP A 340 -18.10 13.22 13.82
CA TRP A 340 -16.88 12.47 14.19
C TRP A 340 -16.60 11.30 13.27
N VAL A 341 -17.65 10.62 12.80
CA VAL A 341 -17.53 9.56 11.78
C VAL A 341 -16.92 10.12 10.49
N ALA A 342 -17.33 11.32 10.06
CA ALA A 342 -16.75 11.99 8.88
C ALA A 342 -15.26 12.39 9.07
N ARG A 343 -14.77 12.38 10.31
CA ARG A 343 -13.38 12.76 10.68
C ARG A 343 -12.52 11.55 11.09
N SER A 344 -12.96 10.33 10.80
CA SER A 344 -12.21 9.08 11.09
C SER A 344 -10.84 9.02 10.43
N HIS A 345 -10.62 9.72 9.31
CA HIS A 345 -9.33 9.84 8.64
C HIS A 345 -8.22 10.39 9.57
N MET A 346 -8.57 11.16 10.62
CA MET A 346 -7.63 11.60 11.66
C MET A 346 -6.99 10.41 12.38
N LEU A 347 -7.78 9.38 12.71
CA LEU A 347 -7.26 8.17 13.36
C LEU A 347 -6.36 7.38 12.41
N VAL A 348 -6.65 7.36 11.11
CA VAL A 348 -5.78 6.71 10.13
C VAL A 348 -4.42 7.40 10.09
N MET A 349 -4.36 8.73 10.08
CA MET A 349 -3.10 9.47 10.12
C MET A 349 -2.34 9.27 11.43
N LEU A 350 -3.03 9.34 12.58
CA LEU A 350 -2.42 9.04 13.88
C LEU A 350 -1.86 7.61 13.92
N THR A 351 -2.53 6.65 13.29
CA THR A 351 -2.06 5.27 13.14
C THR A 351 -0.79 5.19 12.28
N GLN A 352 -0.73 5.90 11.15
CA GLN A 352 0.50 5.95 10.34
C GLN A 352 1.66 6.60 11.08
N LEU A 353 1.41 7.70 11.80
CA LEU A 353 2.41 8.39 12.63
C LEU A 353 2.90 7.49 13.77
N ASP A 354 2.00 6.75 14.41
CA ASP A 354 2.33 5.77 15.42
C ASP A 354 3.29 4.70 14.89
N PHE A 355 3.02 4.20 13.70
CA PHE A 355 3.85 3.21 13.05
C PHE A 355 5.24 3.73 12.67
N ILE A 356 5.35 4.98 12.24
CA ILE A 356 6.66 5.61 11.97
C ILE A 356 7.38 5.98 13.27
N SER A 357 6.66 6.23 14.37
CA SER A 357 7.25 6.53 15.68
C SER A 357 8.13 5.40 16.24
N MET A 358 7.98 4.17 15.74
CA MET A 358 8.87 3.06 16.06
C MET A 358 10.31 3.29 15.56
N ILE A 359 10.50 4.18 14.59
CA ILE A 359 11.81 4.52 14.00
C ILE A 359 12.43 5.73 14.70
N TYR A 360 11.64 6.65 15.26
CA TYR A 360 12.13 7.93 15.80
C TYR A 360 11.61 8.18 17.21
N GLU A 361 12.54 8.30 18.17
CA GLU A 361 12.20 8.49 19.58
C GLU A 361 11.43 9.79 19.84
N ASP A 362 11.85 10.89 19.22
CA ASP A 362 11.21 12.19 19.41
C ASP A 362 9.82 12.26 18.78
N LEU A 363 9.58 11.58 17.65
CA LEU A 363 8.24 11.45 17.07
C LEU A 363 7.29 10.72 18.01
N ALA A 364 7.73 9.63 18.65
CA ALA A 364 6.92 8.90 19.63
C ALA A 364 6.55 9.79 20.83
N HIS A 365 7.52 10.57 21.32
CA HIS A 365 7.28 11.53 22.40
C HIS A 365 6.28 12.61 22.00
N ASN A 366 6.47 13.27 20.85
CA ASN A 366 5.58 14.33 20.37
C ASN A 366 4.17 13.81 20.06
N LEU A 367 4.05 12.62 19.46
CA LEU A 367 2.76 11.98 19.23
C LEU A 367 2.00 11.82 20.55
N ARG A 368 2.67 11.32 21.61
CA ARG A 368 2.04 11.17 22.92
C ARG A 368 1.61 12.52 23.52
N LEU A 369 2.40 13.58 23.33
CA LEU A 369 2.02 14.94 23.77
C LEU A 369 0.78 15.45 23.05
N VAL A 370 0.68 15.27 21.73
CA VAL A 370 -0.51 15.63 20.94
C VAL A 370 -1.74 14.86 21.41
N LEU A 371 -1.62 13.54 21.62
CA LEU A 371 -2.71 12.72 22.14
C LEU A 371 -3.15 13.13 23.56
N LEU A 372 -2.21 13.57 24.40
CA LEU A 372 -2.49 14.07 25.75
C LEU A 372 -3.15 15.45 25.72
N ALA A 373 -2.75 16.33 24.81
CA ALA A 373 -3.34 17.65 24.65
C ALA A 373 -4.78 17.57 24.14
N HIS A 374 -5.07 16.65 23.22
CA HIS A 374 -6.37 16.54 22.54
C HIS A 374 -7.14 15.28 22.92
N ARG A 375 -7.28 15.02 24.23
CA ARG A 375 -7.98 13.83 24.74
C ARG A 375 -9.44 13.79 24.33
N ASP A 376 -10.15 14.91 24.32
CA ASP A 376 -11.58 14.91 24.02
C ASP A 376 -11.87 14.57 22.56
N PRO A 377 -11.22 15.21 21.56
CA PRO A 377 -11.30 14.77 20.16
C PRO A 377 -10.89 13.30 19.96
N LEU A 378 -9.78 12.87 20.57
CA LEU A 378 -9.33 11.48 20.48
C LEU A 378 -10.40 10.51 20.98
N ASN A 379 -10.99 10.78 22.15
CA ASN A 379 -12.02 9.94 22.74
C ASN A 379 -13.32 9.96 21.92
N ALA A 380 -13.69 11.10 21.33
CA ALA A 380 -14.85 11.19 20.45
C ALA A 380 -14.66 10.35 19.18
N LEU A 381 -13.50 10.46 18.54
CA LEU A 381 -13.13 9.66 17.36
C LEU A 381 -13.18 8.17 17.68
N VAL A 382 -12.49 7.72 18.73
CA VAL A 382 -12.42 6.29 19.10
C VAL A 382 -13.79 5.72 19.48
N ARG A 383 -14.69 6.51 20.08
CA ARG A 383 -16.07 6.07 20.36
C ARG A 383 -16.89 5.87 19.08
N CYS A 384 -16.60 6.62 18.03
CA CYS A 384 -17.33 6.60 16.76
C CYS A 384 -16.71 5.64 15.73
N SER A 385 -15.53 5.12 16.00
CA SER A 385 -14.82 4.15 15.16
C SER A 385 -15.59 2.85 14.96
N LYS A 386 -15.41 2.27 13.78
CA LYS A 386 -15.94 0.95 13.40
C LYS A 386 -14.83 -0.12 13.42
N ARG A 387 -15.24 -1.39 13.45
CA ARG A 387 -14.33 -2.54 13.31
C ARG A 387 -13.45 -2.39 12.05
N ASN A 388 -12.20 -2.87 12.13
CA ASN A 388 -11.17 -2.85 11.07
C ASN A 388 -10.34 -1.56 10.88
N GLU A 389 -10.38 -0.60 11.80
CA GLU A 389 -9.57 0.64 11.70
C GLU A 389 -8.09 0.48 12.15
N HIS A 390 -7.56 -0.73 12.34
CA HIS A 390 -6.18 -0.99 12.80
C HIS A 390 -5.76 -0.23 14.09
N LEU A 391 -6.71 0.08 14.96
CA LEU A 391 -6.52 0.94 16.14
C LEU A 391 -5.86 0.25 17.35
N HIS A 392 -5.37 -0.98 17.21
CA HIS A 392 -4.79 -1.75 18.32
C HIS A 392 -3.62 -1.01 18.99
N TRP A 393 -2.90 -0.19 18.25
CA TRP A 393 -1.79 0.61 18.80
C TRP A 393 -2.24 1.52 19.96
N LEU A 394 -3.49 1.98 19.98
CA LEU A 394 -4.03 2.82 21.07
C LEU A 394 -4.07 2.12 22.42
N VAL A 395 -3.95 0.79 22.48
CA VAL A 395 -3.84 0.04 23.74
C VAL A 395 -2.64 0.52 24.57
N LYS A 396 -1.55 0.95 23.92
CA LYS A 396 -0.37 1.50 24.60
C LYS A 396 -0.60 2.89 25.21
N HIS A 397 -1.70 3.55 24.81
CA HIS A 397 -2.16 4.86 25.29
C HIS A 397 -3.52 4.77 25.99
N LYS A 398 -3.88 3.59 26.53
CA LYS A 398 -5.17 3.35 27.20
C LYS A 398 -5.44 4.29 28.37
N ASP A 399 -4.40 4.86 28.98
CA ASP A 399 -4.45 5.87 30.04
C ASP A 399 -5.07 7.20 29.55
N LEU A 400 -4.97 7.49 28.26
CA LEU A 400 -5.55 8.70 27.65
C LEU A 400 -7.05 8.51 27.30
N LEU A 401 -7.53 7.27 27.25
CA LEU A 401 -8.89 6.92 26.83
C LEU A 401 -9.86 6.81 28.02
N CYS A 402 -11.02 7.44 27.88
CA CYS A 402 -12.17 7.32 28.77
C CYS A 402 -12.78 5.90 28.74
N PHE A 403 -13.76 5.65 29.61
CA PHE A 403 -14.42 4.35 29.68
C PHE A 403 -15.12 3.95 28.38
N GLU A 404 -15.93 4.82 27.76
CA GLU A 404 -16.68 4.41 26.56
C GLU A 404 -15.75 4.19 25.36
N ALA A 405 -14.70 5.00 25.20
CA ALA A 405 -13.71 4.81 24.14
C ALA A 405 -12.94 3.50 24.33
N ARG A 406 -12.51 3.17 25.56
CA ARG A 406 -11.88 1.88 25.87
C ARG A 406 -12.81 0.71 25.60
N ARG A 407 -14.08 0.83 25.99
CA ARG A 407 -15.10 -0.18 25.72
C ARG A 407 -15.27 -0.40 24.22
N ASN A 408 -15.39 0.68 23.43
CA ASN A 408 -15.49 0.55 21.97
C ASN A 408 -14.23 -0.08 21.37
N LEU A 409 -13.04 0.35 21.79
CA LEU A 409 -11.75 -0.22 21.36
C LEU A 409 -11.69 -1.74 21.61
N VAL A 410 -12.08 -2.19 22.81
CA VAL A 410 -12.10 -3.62 23.14
C VAL A 410 -13.14 -4.38 22.31
N LEU A 411 -14.35 -3.83 22.13
CA LEU A 411 -15.39 -4.45 21.30
C LEU A 411 -14.96 -4.61 19.83
N MET A 412 -14.15 -3.67 19.33
CA MET A 412 -13.55 -3.76 17.99
C MET A 412 -12.45 -4.84 17.89
N MET A 413 -11.82 -5.23 19.01
CA MET A 413 -10.79 -6.28 19.06
C MET A 413 -11.38 -7.69 19.19
N LEU A 414 -12.64 -7.81 19.59
CA LEU A 414 -13.33 -9.10 19.65
C LEU A 414 -13.70 -9.57 18.24
N PRO A 415 -13.62 -10.88 17.95
CA PRO A 415 -14.02 -11.42 16.66
C PRO A 415 -15.48 -11.08 16.34
N GLU A 416 -15.80 -10.95 15.06
CA GLU A 416 -17.19 -10.86 14.63
C GLU A 416 -17.91 -12.17 14.99
N GLY A 417 -19.10 -12.03 15.59
CA GLY A 417 -20.03 -13.16 15.67
C GLY A 417 -20.43 -13.56 14.25
N ARG A 418 -20.81 -14.82 14.04
CA ARG A 418 -21.39 -15.23 12.74
C ARG A 418 -22.65 -14.38 12.49
N ASP A 419 -22.95 -14.11 11.21
CA ASP A 419 -24.15 -13.36 10.77
C ASP A 419 -25.43 -13.87 11.44
N GLU A 420 -26.53 -13.13 11.35
CA GLU A 420 -27.87 -13.45 11.91
C GLU A 420 -28.44 -14.84 11.50
N TYR A 421 -27.74 -15.58 10.62
CA TYR A 421 -28.01 -16.96 10.19
C TYR A 421 -27.01 -18.00 10.73
N GLY A 422 -26.13 -17.62 11.66
CA GLY A 422 -25.22 -18.54 12.33
C GLY A 422 -25.98 -19.49 13.25
N GLU A 423 -25.59 -20.78 13.25
CA GLU A 423 -26.07 -21.75 14.25
C GLU A 423 -25.79 -21.21 15.66
N LEU A 424 -26.86 -20.89 16.38
CA LEU A 424 -26.81 -20.52 17.79
C LEU A 424 -26.58 -21.78 18.63
N HIS A 425 -25.88 -21.64 19.75
CA HIS A 425 -25.79 -22.73 20.72
C HIS A 425 -27.10 -22.80 21.50
N GLU A 426 -27.92 -23.79 21.19
CA GLU A 426 -29.24 -23.99 21.80
C GLU A 426 -29.12 -24.64 23.19
N MET A 427 -29.85 -24.08 24.16
CA MET A 427 -29.86 -24.51 25.54
C MET A 427 -31.30 -24.60 26.03
N LEU A 428 -31.71 -25.80 26.45
CA LEU A 428 -33.04 -26.06 27.01
C LEU A 428 -32.89 -26.50 28.47
N ILE A 429 -33.19 -25.60 29.40
CA ILE A 429 -32.87 -25.76 30.83
C ILE A 429 -34.13 -25.82 31.69
N ASP A 430 -34.13 -26.73 32.67
CA ASP A 430 -35.11 -26.77 33.76
C ASP A 430 -34.74 -25.81 34.89
N ARG A 431 -35.69 -24.99 35.38
CA ARG A 431 -35.40 -23.99 36.43
C ARG A 431 -34.83 -24.58 37.73
N PRO A 432 -35.35 -25.71 38.27
CA PRO A 432 -34.79 -26.33 39.46
C PRO A 432 -33.35 -26.85 39.30
N HIS A 433 -32.96 -27.18 38.07
CA HIS A 433 -31.63 -27.72 37.72
C HIS A 433 -30.76 -26.70 36.99
N LEU A 434 -31.01 -25.40 37.21
CA LEU A 434 -30.44 -24.29 36.46
C LEU A 434 -28.92 -24.41 36.26
N LEU A 435 -28.16 -24.59 37.35
CA LEU A 435 -26.70 -24.59 37.29
C LEU A 435 -26.14 -25.87 36.66
N ASP A 436 -26.65 -27.04 37.05
CA ASP A 436 -26.17 -28.33 36.57
C ASP A 436 -26.39 -28.46 35.05
N GLU A 437 -27.60 -28.16 34.57
CA GLU A 437 -27.89 -28.21 33.14
C GLU A 437 -27.14 -27.11 32.36
N SER A 438 -27.05 -25.88 32.90
CA SER A 438 -26.25 -24.81 32.27
C SER A 438 -24.78 -25.21 32.11
N PHE A 439 -24.21 -25.84 33.14
CA PHE A 439 -22.83 -26.30 33.12
C PHE A 439 -22.60 -27.34 32.03
N GLU A 440 -23.46 -28.35 31.94
CA GLU A 440 -23.38 -29.40 30.92
C GLU A 440 -23.46 -28.85 29.49
N TYR A 441 -24.40 -27.93 29.22
CA TYR A 441 -24.49 -27.31 27.90
C TYR A 441 -23.25 -26.47 27.54
N ILE A 442 -22.69 -25.73 28.49
CA ILE A 442 -21.55 -24.83 28.23
C ILE A 442 -20.23 -25.61 28.13
N ILE A 443 -20.01 -26.63 28.97
CA ILE A 443 -18.75 -27.39 28.96
C ILE A 443 -18.59 -28.26 27.71
N GLN A 444 -19.71 -28.73 27.13
CA GLN A 444 -19.72 -29.52 25.91
C GLN A 444 -19.61 -28.66 24.63
N ALA A 445 -19.87 -27.35 24.73
CA ALA A 445 -19.83 -26.42 23.61
C ALA A 445 -18.40 -26.12 23.15
N LYS A 446 -18.20 -26.02 21.83
CA LYS A 446 -16.93 -25.55 21.28
C LYS A 446 -16.79 -24.03 21.48
N PRO A 447 -15.57 -23.49 21.66
CA PRO A 447 -15.35 -22.05 21.75
C PRO A 447 -15.90 -21.24 20.57
N SER A 448 -16.00 -21.86 19.38
CA SER A 448 -16.60 -21.23 18.19
C SER A 448 -18.12 -21.13 18.26
N GLU A 449 -18.79 -22.10 18.89
CA GLU A 449 -20.26 -22.14 19.05
C GLU A 449 -20.68 -21.08 20.07
N LEU A 450 -19.97 -20.96 21.18
CA LEU A 450 -20.19 -19.91 22.19
C LEU A 450 -19.96 -18.48 21.66
N ARG A 451 -19.14 -18.32 20.62
CA ARG A 451 -18.93 -17.03 19.94
C ARG A 451 -20.02 -16.70 18.91
N GLY A 452 -20.78 -17.70 18.46
CA GLY A 452 -21.85 -17.56 17.46
C GLY A 452 -23.16 -17.00 18.03
N GLY A 453 -23.31 -17.01 19.37
CA GLY A 453 -24.51 -16.59 20.07
C GLY A 453 -25.18 -17.76 20.80
N LEU A 454 -25.94 -17.45 21.86
CA LEU A 454 -26.66 -18.44 22.66
C LEU A 454 -28.15 -18.31 22.39
N PHE A 455 -28.82 -19.44 22.19
CA PHE A 455 -30.28 -19.52 22.17
C PHE A 455 -30.75 -20.26 23.42
N MET A 456 -31.66 -19.65 24.17
CA MET A 456 -32.01 -20.13 25.51
C MET A 456 -33.52 -20.22 25.69
N GLU A 457 -33.99 -21.37 26.17
CA GLU A 457 -35.37 -21.69 26.50
C GLU A 457 -35.48 -22.41 27.86
N PHE A 458 -36.51 -22.09 28.63
CA PHE A 458 -36.86 -22.84 29.84
C PHE A 458 -37.85 -23.95 29.52
N LYS A 459 -37.64 -25.14 30.08
CA LYS A 459 -38.55 -26.28 29.88
C LYS A 459 -39.97 -25.93 30.35
N ASN A 460 -40.96 -26.28 29.53
CA ASN A 460 -42.39 -26.03 29.78
C ASN A 460 -42.79 -24.54 29.81
N GLU A 461 -41.98 -23.66 29.23
CA GLU A 461 -42.29 -22.24 29.08
C GLU A 461 -42.36 -21.85 27.60
N GLU A 462 -43.31 -20.99 27.23
CA GLU A 462 -43.47 -20.50 25.85
C GLU A 462 -42.56 -19.30 25.53
N ALA A 463 -41.89 -18.72 26.54
CA ALA A 463 -41.06 -17.54 26.37
C ALA A 463 -39.77 -17.88 25.63
N THR A 464 -39.49 -17.16 24.54
CA THR A 464 -38.27 -17.28 23.74
C THR A 464 -37.65 -15.93 23.43
N GLY A 465 -36.38 -15.92 23.02
CA GLY A 465 -35.68 -14.74 22.50
C GLY A 465 -34.74 -14.02 23.50
N PRO A 466 -34.24 -12.83 23.13
CA PRO A 466 -33.14 -12.17 23.86
C PRO A 466 -33.44 -11.79 25.32
N GLY A 467 -34.72 -11.70 25.69
CA GLY A 467 -35.15 -11.47 27.07
C GLY A 467 -34.84 -12.65 27.98
N VAL A 468 -35.12 -13.87 27.50
CA VAL A 468 -34.89 -15.13 28.24
C VAL A 468 -33.41 -15.35 28.45
N LEU A 469 -32.58 -15.05 27.44
CA LEU A 469 -31.12 -15.12 27.59
C LEU A 469 -30.59 -14.18 28.68
N ARG A 470 -31.11 -12.94 28.76
CA ARG A 470 -30.74 -11.99 29.82
C ARG A 470 -31.17 -12.48 31.20
N GLU A 471 -32.37 -13.05 31.30
CA GLU A 471 -32.87 -13.66 32.54
C GLU A 471 -31.97 -14.82 32.99
N TRP A 472 -31.66 -15.74 32.07
CA TRP A 472 -30.76 -16.85 32.33
C TRP A 472 -29.40 -16.38 32.86
N PHE A 473 -28.76 -15.39 32.22
CA PHE A 473 -27.49 -14.82 32.72
C PHE A 473 -27.63 -14.28 34.15
N CYS A 474 -28.70 -13.55 34.45
CA CYS A 474 -28.97 -13.04 35.79
C CYS A 474 -29.10 -14.17 36.82
N MET A 475 -29.89 -15.19 36.53
CA MET A 475 -30.11 -16.31 37.46
C MET A 475 -28.84 -17.15 37.67
N VAL A 476 -28.10 -17.44 36.60
CA VAL A 476 -26.82 -18.18 36.71
C VAL A 476 -25.82 -17.39 37.54
N CYS A 477 -25.69 -16.07 37.32
CA CYS A 477 -24.79 -15.24 38.13
C CYS A 477 -25.20 -15.24 39.61
N GLN A 478 -26.49 -15.11 39.92
CA GLN A 478 -26.99 -15.17 41.30
C GLN A 478 -26.71 -16.53 41.94
N ALA A 479 -26.94 -17.62 41.20
CA ALA A 479 -26.72 -18.97 41.70
C ALA A 479 -25.24 -19.27 41.92
N LEU A 480 -24.34 -18.82 41.04
CA LEU A 480 -22.88 -18.98 41.19
C LEU A 480 -22.34 -18.32 42.47
N PHE A 481 -22.85 -17.13 42.82
CA PHE A 481 -22.46 -16.41 44.03
C PHE A 481 -23.32 -16.76 45.26
N SER A 482 -24.20 -17.78 45.15
CA SER A 482 -24.97 -18.27 46.29
C SER A 482 -24.06 -18.95 47.32
N PRO A 483 -24.27 -18.71 48.63
CA PRO A 483 -23.58 -19.46 49.68
C PRO A 483 -23.74 -20.98 49.57
N GLN A 484 -24.79 -21.46 48.89
CA GLN A 484 -25.09 -22.88 48.71
C GLN A 484 -24.11 -23.60 47.76
N GLN A 485 -23.54 -22.89 46.78
CA GLN A 485 -22.64 -23.47 45.78
C GLN A 485 -21.19 -23.57 46.25
N VAL A 486 -20.83 -22.83 47.32
CA VAL A 486 -19.50 -22.90 47.97
C VAL A 486 -18.34 -22.49 47.04
N LEU A 487 -18.58 -22.08 45.79
CA LEU A 487 -17.55 -21.66 44.83
C LEU A 487 -16.92 -20.30 45.19
N PHE A 488 -17.73 -19.37 45.68
CA PHE A 488 -17.32 -18.01 46.03
C PHE A 488 -17.75 -17.66 47.45
N SER A 489 -16.98 -16.81 48.11
CA SER A 489 -17.29 -16.27 49.44
C SER A 489 -17.25 -14.74 49.43
N PRO A 490 -18.16 -14.06 50.15
CA PRO A 490 -18.16 -12.60 50.23
C PRO A 490 -16.95 -12.12 51.02
N CYS A 491 -16.38 -10.98 50.60
CA CYS A 491 -15.30 -10.32 51.30
C CYS A 491 -15.77 -9.89 52.71
N PRO A 492 -15.03 -10.23 53.78
CA PRO A 492 -15.42 -9.85 55.14
C PRO A 492 -15.58 -8.34 55.34
N SER A 493 -14.80 -7.53 54.60
CA SER A 493 -14.84 -6.07 54.69
C SER A 493 -15.77 -5.38 53.68
N ASP A 494 -16.24 -6.08 52.65
CA ASP A 494 -17.14 -5.54 51.61
C ASP A 494 -17.99 -6.66 51.01
N GLN A 495 -19.22 -6.83 51.50
CA GLN A 495 -20.10 -7.94 51.09
C GLN A 495 -20.56 -7.85 49.63
N HIS A 496 -20.26 -6.76 48.91
CA HIS A 496 -20.50 -6.65 47.46
C HIS A 496 -19.35 -7.22 46.61
N ARG A 497 -18.23 -7.62 47.24
CA ARG A 497 -17.10 -8.26 46.56
C ARG A 497 -17.03 -9.73 46.94
N PHE A 498 -16.74 -10.56 45.94
CA PHE A 498 -16.62 -12.01 46.13
C PHE A 498 -15.21 -12.47 45.76
N PHE A 499 -14.70 -13.45 46.49
CA PHE A 499 -13.46 -14.15 46.20
C PHE A 499 -13.73 -15.63 45.98
N LEU A 500 -12.80 -16.31 45.29
CA LEU A 500 -12.77 -17.76 45.27
C LEU A 500 -12.75 -18.28 46.70
N ASN A 501 -13.59 -19.27 46.98
CA ASN A 501 -13.59 -19.89 48.29
C ASN A 501 -12.31 -20.72 48.46
N GLY A 502 -11.52 -20.41 49.50
CA GLY A 502 -10.25 -21.09 49.76
C GLY A 502 -10.36 -22.52 50.28
N ASN A 503 -11.59 -23.01 50.50
CA ASN A 503 -11.89 -24.35 51.00
C ASN A 503 -12.33 -25.33 49.90
N LEU A 504 -12.07 -25.02 48.62
CA LEU A 504 -12.40 -25.86 47.46
C LEU A 504 -11.43 -27.03 47.29
#